data_AF-A0A4Y2QBE4-F1
#
_entry.id   AF-A0A4Y2QBE4-F1
#
_cell.length_a   1.000
_cell.length_b   1.000
_cell.length_c   1.000
_cell.angle_alpha   90.00
_cell.angle_beta   90.00
_cell.angle_gamma   90.00
#
_symmetry.space_group_name_H-M   'P 1'
#
loop_
_entity.id
_entity.type
_entity.pdbx_description
1 polymer ?
#
loop_
_entity_poly.entity_id
_entity_poly.type
_entity_poly.pdbx_seq_one_letter_code
_entity_poly.pdbx_strand_id
1 'polypeptide(L)'
;MAKAGNNVRHGPFPTYLKRFNIRSSDSCGCGKLGNPLHYAKGCLFTTSYHLTKPSADLEPLWWKRVMNNNNSRAKIKKLMHFITKNETLLFPKDGDDN
;
A
#
# COMPACT_ATOMS: atom_id res chain seq x y z
N MET A 1 -10.22 11.41 35.99
CA MET A 1 -11.04 11.31 34.77
C MET A 1 -10.16 11.61 33.56
N ALA A 2 -9.60 10.58 32.90
CA ALA A 2 -8.89 10.77 31.63
C ALA A 2 -9.81 10.25 30.51
N LYS A 3 -10.25 11.15 29.62
CA LYS A 3 -10.97 10.78 28.40
C LYS A 3 -9.97 10.06 27.48
N ALA A 4 -10.19 8.77 27.25
CA ALA A 4 -9.57 8.05 26.16
C ALA A 4 -10.12 8.63 24.86
N GLY A 5 -9.32 9.44 24.16
CA GLY A 5 -9.59 9.83 22.79
C GLY A 5 -9.66 8.57 21.93
N ASN A 6 -10.72 8.45 21.14
CA ASN A 6 -10.91 7.40 20.15
C ASN A 6 -9.82 7.49 19.09
N ASN A 7 -8.67 6.86 19.35
CA ASN A 7 -7.65 6.64 18.36
C ASN A 7 -8.19 5.55 17.42
N VAL A 8 -8.84 5.96 16.33
CA VAL A 8 -9.12 5.05 15.21
C VAL A 8 -7.76 4.56 14.74
N ARG A 9 -7.37 3.39 15.22
CA ARG A 9 -6.09 2.77 14.89
C ARG A 9 -6.20 2.30 13.44
N HIS A 10 -5.85 3.18 12.51
CA HIS A 10 -5.68 2.84 11.10
C HIS A 10 -4.44 1.95 11.01
N GLY A 11 -4.64 0.63 10.94
CA GLY A 11 -3.56 -0.29 10.61
C GLY A 11 -2.99 0.01 9.22
N PRO A 12 -1.73 -0.37 8.93
CA PRO A 12 -1.20 -0.35 7.57
C PRO A 12 -2.19 -0.97 6.56
N PHE A 13 -2.21 -0.50 5.32
CA PHE A 13 -3.18 -0.94 4.30
C PHE A 13 -3.34 -2.47 4.17
N PRO A 14 -2.28 -3.31 4.21
CA PRO A 14 -2.44 -4.77 4.25
C PRO A 14 -3.19 -5.27 5.49
N THR A 15 -2.82 -4.76 6.66
CA THR A 15 -3.49 -5.07 7.93
C THR A 15 -4.96 -4.65 7.92
N TYR A 16 -5.28 -3.56 7.20
CA TYR A 16 -6.66 -3.15 6.99
C TYR A 16 -7.42 -4.23 6.20
N LEU A 17 -6.84 -4.76 5.13
CA LEU A 17 -7.45 -5.86 4.34
C LEU A 17 -7.57 -7.16 5.15
N LYS A 18 -6.58 -7.48 6.00
CA LYS A 18 -6.63 -8.62 6.92
C LYS A 18 -7.81 -8.53 7.89
N ARG A 19 -8.12 -7.33 8.38
CA ARG A 19 -9.25 -7.10 9.29
C ARG A 19 -10.61 -7.44 8.66
N PHE A 20 -10.75 -7.28 7.35
CA PHE A 20 -11.96 -7.66 6.61
C PHE A 20 -11.90 -9.09 6.06
N ASN A 21 -10.91 -9.88 6.49
CA ASN A 21 -10.67 -11.24 6.02
C ASN A 21 -10.49 -11.34 4.49
N ILE A 22 -10.05 -10.25 3.85
CA ILE A 22 -9.77 -10.22 2.40
C ILE A 22 -8.43 -10.91 2.12
N ARG A 23 -7.48 -10.85 3.07
CA ARG A 23 -6.13 -11.42 2.94
C ARG A 23 -5.60 -11.97 4.26
N SER A 24 -4.79 -13.03 4.20
CA SER A 24 -4.14 -13.66 5.37
C SER A 24 -2.89 -12.92 5.86
N SER A 25 -2.15 -12.33 4.92
CA SER A 25 -0.81 -11.80 5.15
C SER A 25 -0.66 -10.30 4.84
N ASP A 26 0.20 -9.65 5.62
CA ASP A 26 0.58 -8.25 5.42
C ASP A 26 1.74 -8.09 4.43
N SER A 27 2.32 -9.19 3.96
CA SER A 27 3.42 -9.19 2.98
C SER A 27 2.90 -8.95 1.56
N CYS A 28 3.77 -8.34 0.76
CA CYS A 28 3.71 -8.37 -0.70
C CYS A 28 4.41 -9.64 -1.19
N GLY A 29 3.99 -10.19 -2.34
CA GLY A 29 4.63 -11.33 -3.00
C GLY A 29 6.11 -11.13 -3.34
N CYS A 30 6.64 -9.92 -3.20
CA CYS A 30 8.09 -9.67 -3.29
C CYS A 30 8.85 -9.87 -1.96
N GLY A 31 8.16 -10.37 -0.91
CA GLY A 31 8.73 -10.67 0.40
C GLY A 31 8.84 -9.48 1.37
N LYS A 32 8.41 -8.28 0.98
CA LYS A 32 8.43 -7.07 1.83
C LYS A 32 7.05 -6.72 2.37
N LEU A 33 6.98 -5.90 3.41
CA LEU A 33 5.71 -5.38 3.96
C LEU A 33 4.91 -4.62 2.88
N GLY A 34 3.68 -5.05 2.62
CA GLY A 34 2.83 -4.57 1.53
C GLY A 34 2.16 -3.21 1.75
N ASN A 35 2.80 -2.21 2.37
CA ASN A 35 2.12 -0.93 2.58
C ASN A 35 1.93 -0.12 1.26
N PRO A 36 1.05 0.90 1.21
CA PRO A 36 0.79 1.65 -0.03
C PRO A 36 2.05 2.36 -0.55
N LEU A 37 2.87 2.82 0.39
CA LEU A 37 4.14 3.47 0.13
C LEU A 37 5.12 2.54 -0.60
N HIS A 38 5.13 1.26 -0.22
CA HIS A 38 5.93 0.20 -0.85
C HIS A 38 5.48 -0.05 -2.28
N TYR A 39 4.18 -0.23 -2.52
CA TYR A 39 3.65 -0.39 -3.89
C TYR A 39 3.92 0.81 -4.78
N ALA A 40 3.89 2.01 -4.21
CA ALA A 40 4.12 3.24 -4.95
C ALA A 40 5.61 3.52 -5.25
N LYS A 41 6.57 2.88 -4.57
CA LYS A 41 8.00 3.28 -4.66
C LYS A 41 9.03 2.16 -4.74
N GLY A 42 8.69 0.92 -4.41
CA GLY A 42 9.71 -0.11 -4.20
C GLY A 42 9.26 -1.55 -4.29
N CYS A 43 8.01 -1.82 -4.68
CA CYS A 43 7.58 -3.17 -5.02
C CYS A 43 8.12 -3.55 -6.41
N LEU A 44 8.70 -4.75 -6.49
CA LEU A 44 9.30 -5.28 -7.71
C LEU A 44 8.27 -5.39 -8.86
N PHE A 45 7.05 -5.80 -8.54
CA PHE A 45 5.97 -6.00 -9.49
C PHE A 45 5.34 -4.70 -10.01
N THR A 46 5.63 -3.56 -9.38
CA THR A 46 5.00 -2.27 -9.73
C THR A 46 6.02 -1.25 -10.21
N THR A 47 7.19 -1.69 -10.66
CA THR A 47 8.32 -0.82 -11.08
C THR A 47 7.91 0.23 -12.12
N SER A 48 7.07 -0.13 -13.09
CA SER A 48 6.54 0.82 -14.09
C SER A 48 5.65 1.93 -13.49
N TYR A 49 5.08 1.70 -12.31
CA TYR A 49 4.17 2.60 -11.61
C TYR A 49 4.84 3.42 -10.51
N HIS A 50 6.15 3.26 -10.29
CA HIS A 50 6.85 3.94 -9.21
C HIS A 50 6.74 5.47 -9.32
N LEU A 51 6.44 6.09 -8.18
CA LEU A 51 6.50 7.52 -7.96
C LEU A 51 7.91 7.90 -7.50
N THR A 52 8.24 9.18 -7.66
CA THR A 52 9.51 9.74 -7.20
C THR A 52 9.67 9.49 -5.70
N LYS A 53 10.83 9.04 -5.23
CA LYS A 53 11.05 8.75 -3.81
C LYS A 53 11.14 10.06 -3.01
N PRO A 54 10.39 10.25 -1.91
CA PRO A 54 10.57 11.41 -1.05
C PRO A 54 11.87 11.32 -0.26
N SER A 55 12.41 12.48 0.11
CA SER A 55 13.29 12.56 1.28
C SER A 55 12.47 12.24 2.54
N ALA A 56 13.06 11.54 3.51
CA ALA A 56 12.38 11.10 4.72
C ALA A 56 11.70 12.28 5.45
N ASP A 57 12.37 13.43 5.51
CA ASP A 57 11.89 14.62 6.24
C ASP A 57 10.75 15.37 5.53
N LEU A 58 10.48 15.04 4.26
CA LEU A 58 9.55 15.78 3.40
C LEU A 58 8.37 14.93 2.92
N GLU A 59 8.11 13.79 3.56
CA GLU A 59 7.03 12.88 3.15
C GLU A 59 5.64 13.55 3.09
N PRO A 60 5.21 14.40 4.04
CA PRO A 60 3.92 15.07 3.96
C PRO A 60 3.81 16.03 2.75
N LEU A 61 4.87 16.79 2.49
CA LEU A 61 4.92 17.71 1.34
C LEU A 61 4.97 16.96 0.01
N TRP A 62 5.66 15.81 0.00
CA TRP A 62 5.69 14.93 -1.15
C TRP A 62 4.30 14.38 -1.50
N TRP A 63 3.53 13.89 -0.50
CA TRP A 63 2.16 13.45 -0.71
C TRP A 63 1.30 14.57 -1.30
N LYS A 64 1.42 15.80 -0.80
CA LYS A 64 0.72 16.96 -1.36
C LYS A 64 1.07 17.19 -2.83
N ARG A 65 2.35 17.11 -3.22
CA ARG A 65 2.77 17.26 -4.63
C ARG A 65 2.26 16.14 -5.52
N VAL A 66 2.36 14.89 -5.05
CA VAL A 66 1.86 13.71 -5.76
C VAL A 66 0.35 13.81 -6.01
N MET A 67 -0.42 14.20 -5.00
CA MET A 67 -1.87 14.32 -5.10
C MET A 67 -2.32 15.50 -5.94
N ASN A 68 -1.50 16.55 -6.05
CA ASN A 68 -1.80 17.73 -6.87
C ASN A 68 -1.38 17.56 -8.35
N ASN A 69 -0.57 16.56 -8.69
CA ASN A 69 -0.08 16.35 -10.04
C ASN A 69 -0.94 15.35 -10.83
N ASN A 70 -1.52 15.77 -11.95
CA ASN A 70 -2.42 14.93 -12.75
C ASN A 70 -1.76 13.63 -13.27
N ASN A 71 -0.50 13.70 -13.71
CA ASN A 71 0.23 12.51 -14.19
C ASN A 71 0.45 11.51 -13.05
N SER A 72 0.80 12.00 -11.86
CA SER A 72 0.99 11.19 -10.66
C SER A 72 -0.33 10.54 -10.22
N ARG A 73 -1.44 11.28 -10.23
CA ARG A 73 -2.78 10.73 -9.96
C ARG A 73 -3.17 9.65 -10.97
N ALA A 74 -2.91 9.86 -12.25
CA ALA A 74 -3.17 8.86 -13.30
C ALA A 74 -2.33 7.59 -13.07
N LYS A 75 -1.05 7.76 -12.69
CA LYS A 75 -0.15 6.65 -12.35
C LYS A 75 -0.64 5.87 -11.12
N ILE A 76 -1.11 6.56 -10.07
CA ILE A 76 -1.74 5.95 -8.90
C ILE A 76 -2.99 5.17 -9.27
N LYS A 77 -3.87 5.72 -10.12
CA LYS A 77 -5.08 5.00 -10.58
C LYS A 77 -4.71 3.72 -11.32
N LYS A 78 -3.73 3.78 -12.22
CA LYS A 78 -3.23 2.61 -12.95
C LYS A 78 -2.59 1.58 -12.00
N LEU A 79 -1.84 2.04 -11.00
CA LEU A 79 -1.26 1.18 -9.96
C LEU A 79 -2.35 0.45 -9.17
N MET A 80 -3.37 1.17 -8.69
CA MET A 80 -4.48 0.55 -7.96
C MET A 80 -5.20 -0.49 -8.81
N HIS A 81 -5.50 -0.15 -10.07
CA HIS A 81 -6.11 -1.10 -11.00
C HIS A 81 -5.24 -2.34 -11.23
N PHE A 82 -3.93 -2.15 -11.39
CA PHE A 82 -2.98 -3.26 -11.52
C PHE A 82 -2.97 -4.14 -10.27
N ILE A 83 -2.97 -3.55 -9.07
CA ILE A 83 -2.96 -4.29 -7.81
C ILE A 83 -4.22 -5.15 -7.67
N THR A 84 -5.40 -4.57 -7.93
CA THR A 84 -6.68 -5.29 -7.86
C THR A 84 -6.77 -6.40 -8.91
N LYS A 85 -6.25 -6.18 -10.12
CA LYS A 85 -6.27 -7.19 -11.18
C LYS A 85 -5.31 -8.35 -10.93
N ASN A 86 -4.19 -8.10 -10.24
CA ASN A 86 -3.12 -9.07 -10.01
C ASN A 86 -3.02 -9.46 -8.53
N GLU A 87 -4.17 -9.48 -7.83
CA GLU A 87 -4.23 -9.73 -6.39
C GLU A 87 -3.49 -11.04 -6.04
N THR A 88 -3.74 -12.13 -6.76
CA THR A 88 -3.11 -13.44 -6.53
C THR A 88 -1.59 -13.45 -6.70
N LEU A 89 -1.05 -12.62 -7.59
CA LEU A 89 0.40 -12.50 -7.82
C LEU A 89 1.07 -11.65 -6.74
N LEU A 90 0.41 -10.58 -6.33
CA LEU A 90 0.92 -9.66 -5.31
C LEU A 90 0.73 -10.19 -3.91
N PHE A 91 -0.19 -11.14 -3.76
CA PHE A 91 -0.64 -11.68 -2.50
C PHE A 91 -0.90 -13.19 -2.68
N PRO A 92 0.16 -14.00 -2.76
CA PRO A 92 0.01 -15.45 -2.75
C PRO A 92 -0.76 -15.83 -1.48
N LYS A 93 -1.76 -16.71 -1.61
CA LYS A 93 -2.31 -17.34 -0.42
C LYS A 93 -1.20 -18.21 0.14
N ASP A 94 -0.85 -17.97 1.41
CA ASP A 94 -0.08 -18.96 2.16
C ASP A 94 -0.85 -20.28 1.99
N GLY A 95 -0.14 -21.33 1.54
CA GLY A 95 -0.78 -22.60 1.19
C GLY A 95 -1.77 -23.00 2.27
N ASP A 96 -2.95 -23.44 1.86
CA ASP A 96 -3.89 -24.06 2.78
C ASP A 96 -3.15 -25.27 3.40
N ASP A 97 -2.62 -25.08 4.62
CA ASP A 97 -2.14 -26.17 5.45
C ASP A 97 -3.39 -27.02 5.76
N ASN A 98 -3.44 -28.15 5.06
CA ASN A 98 -4.44 -29.22 5.13
C ASN A 98 -4.61 -29.76 6.55
#